data_AF-A0A154NYT0-F1
#
_entry.id   AF-A0A154NYT0-F1
#
_cell.length_a   1.000
_cell.length_b   1.000
_cell.length_c   1.000
_cell.angle_alpha   90.00
_cell.angle_beta   90.00
_cell.angle_gamma   90.00
#
_symmetry.space_group_name_H-M   'P 1'
#
loop_
_entity.id
_entity.type
_entity.pdbx_description
1 polymer ?
#
loop_
_entity_poly.entity_id
_entity_poly.type
_entity_poly.pdbx_seq_one_letter_code
_entity_poly.pdbx_strand_id
1 'polypeptide(L)' 'MFLTNILFKKAKSKYILVLMESIASGHKYVLRRERLADKLELERFDPYVRSVVLYRERKKVKSI' A
#
# COMPACT_ATOMS: atom_id res chain seq x y z
N MET A 1 -15.60 30.35 18.89
CA MET A 1 -14.97 29.19 19.57
C MET A 1 -14.48 28.20 18.52
N PHE A 2 -13.15 28.10 18.31
CA PHE A 2 -12.50 27.21 17.32
C PHE A 2 -12.08 25.84 17.90
N LEU A 3 -12.47 25.53 19.14
CA LEU A 3 -12.04 24.33 19.88
C LEU A 3 -12.72 23.03 19.41
N THR A 4 -13.78 23.10 18.61
CA THR A 4 -14.58 21.92 18.23
C THR A 4 -13.91 21.04 17.16
N ASN A 5 -13.11 21.60 16.26
CA ASN A 5 -12.49 20.83 15.15
C ASN A 5 -11.46 19.78 15.61
N ILE A 6 -10.86 19.96 16.79
CA ILE A 6 -9.90 19.00 17.36
C ILE A 6 -10.62 17.75 17.86
N LEU A 7 -11.79 17.91 18.50
CA LEU A 7 -12.58 16.80 19.05
C LEU A 7 -13.28 15.95 17.98
N PHE A 8 -13.64 16.52 16.82
CA PHE A 8 -14.30 15.80 15.74
C PHE A 8 -13.32 15.17 14.72
N LYS A 9 -12.01 15.19 14.98
CA LYS A 9 -11.04 14.67 14.02
C LYS A 9 -11.07 13.14 14.02
N LYS A 10 -11.51 12.54 12.90
CA LYS A 10 -11.54 11.09 12.72
C LYS A 10 -10.15 10.49 12.94
N ALA A 11 -10.08 9.48 13.81
CA ALA A 11 -8.83 8.78 14.10
C ALA A 11 -8.22 8.23 12.80
N LYS A 12 -6.91 8.44 12.62
CA LYS A 12 -6.19 7.90 11.47
C LYS A 12 -6.11 6.39 11.61
N SER A 13 -6.38 5.69 10.52
CA SER A 13 -6.34 4.25 10.51
C SER A 13 -4.92 3.69 10.59
N LYS A 14 -4.75 2.55 11.28
CA LYS A 14 -3.43 1.92 11.49
C LYS A 14 -2.84 1.38 10.17
N TYR A 15 -3.69 0.90 9.28
CA TYR A 15 -3.27 0.22 8.06
C TYR A 15 -3.71 0.95 6.79
N ILE A 16 -2.97 0.70 5.71
CA ILE A 16 -3.22 1.29 4.41
C ILE A 16 -3.14 0.19 3.36
N LEU A 17 -4.06 0.22 2.39
CA LEU A 17 -3.92 -0.58 1.19
C LEU A 17 -3.04 0.13 0.19
N VAL A 18 -2.08 -0.61 -0.32
CA VAL A 18 -1.10 -0.18 -1.30
C VAL A 18 -1.17 -1.07 -2.52
N LEU A 19 -0.99 -0.46 -3.67
CA LEU A 19 -0.89 -1.16 -4.94
C LEU A 19 0.59 -1.51 -5.16
N MET A 20 0.86 -2.80 -5.18
CA MET A 20 2.15 -3.37 -5.57
C MET A 20 2.15 -3.58 -7.08
N GLU A 21 3.29 -3.32 -7.71
CA GLU A 21 3.49 -3.49 -9.15
C GLU A 21 4.77 -4.28 -9.41
N SER A 22 4.67 -5.28 -10.29
CA SER A 22 5.82 -6.07 -10.76
C SER A 22 6.74 -5.19 -11.58
N ILE A 23 8.05 -5.32 -11.35
CA ILE A 23 9.05 -4.61 -12.16
C ILE A 23 9.09 -5.14 -13.61
N ALA A 24 8.84 -6.43 -13.81
CA ALA A 24 9.01 -7.05 -15.13
C ALA A 24 7.79 -6.89 -16.04
N SER A 25 6.60 -7.25 -15.55
CA SER A 25 5.38 -7.26 -16.38
C SER A 25 4.43 -6.09 -16.14
N GLY A 26 4.60 -5.37 -15.03
CA GLY A 26 3.60 -4.40 -14.56
C GLY A 26 2.32 -5.05 -14.01
N HIS A 27 2.32 -6.36 -13.69
CA HIS A 27 1.24 -7.01 -12.94
C HIS A 27 0.99 -6.27 -11.62
N LYS A 28 -0.27 -6.09 -11.23
CA LYS A 28 -0.65 -5.31 -10.06
C LYS A 28 -1.48 -6.12 -9.11
N TYR A 29 -1.19 -5.97 -7.82
CA TYR A 29 -2.04 -6.49 -6.76
C TYR A 29 -2.06 -5.53 -5.58
N VAL A 30 -3.01 -5.74 -4.66
CA VAL A 30 -3.16 -4.89 -3.47
C VAL A 30 -2.65 -5.64 -2.25
N LEU A 31 -1.87 -4.96 -1.41
CA LEU A 31 -1.42 -5.45 -0.11
C LEU A 31 -1.77 -4.44 0.98
N ARG A 32 -1.91 -4.92 2.22
CA ARG A 32 -2.02 -4.08 3.40
C ARG A 32 -0.62 -3.85 3.99
N ARG A 33 -0.27 -2.59 4.27
CA ARG A 33 0.91 -2.23 5.06
C ARG A 33 0.53 -1.36 6.26
N GLU A 34 1.42 -1.29 7.25
CA GLU A 34 1.29 -0.32 8.33
C GLU A 34 1.55 1.11 7.83
N ARG A 35 0.81 2.08 8.36
CA ARG A 35 0.87 3.48 7.92
C ARG A 35 2.25 4.13 8.15
N LEU A 36 2.94 3.73 9.21
CA LEU A 36 4.23 4.31 9.60
C LEU A 36 5.42 3.52 9.06
N ALA A 37 5.19 2.41 8.37
CA ALA A 37 6.25 1.60 7.81
C ALA A 37 6.80 2.19 6.51
N ASP A 38 8.02 1.80 6.17
CA ASP A 38 8.68 2.14 4.92
C ASP A 38 7.97 1.55 3.70
N LYS A 39 8.40 1.98 2.51
CA LYS A 39 7.90 1.43 1.24
C LYS A 39 8.25 -0.04 1.15
N LEU A 40 7.29 -0.82 0.68
CA LEU A 40 7.41 -2.27 0.65
C LEU A 40 8.02 -2.74 -0.69
N GLU A 41 8.98 -3.65 -0.60
CA GLU A 41 9.51 -4.43 -1.73
C GLU A 41 9.39 -5.91 -1.38
N LEU A 42 8.80 -6.69 -2.28
CA LEU A 42 8.55 -8.12 -2.05
C LEU A 42 8.84 -8.93 -3.30
N GLU A 43 9.42 -10.10 -3.13
CA GLU A 43 9.53 -11.09 -4.21
C GLU A 43 8.26 -11.93 -4.25
N ARG A 44 7.65 -12.01 -5.44
CA ARG A 44 6.44 -12.82 -5.65
C ARG A 44 6.44 -13.40 -7.06
N PHE A 45 5.78 -14.54 -7.22
CA PHE A 45 5.54 -15.13 -8.52
C PHE A 45 4.67 -14.21 -9.39
N ASP A 46 5.18 -13.87 -10.57
CA ASP A 46 4.48 -13.11 -11.59
C ASP A 46 3.89 -14.07 -12.64
N PRO A 47 2.55 -14.11 -12.80
CA PRO A 47 1.91 -15.04 -13.74
C PRO A 47 2.24 -14.77 -15.22
N TYR A 48 2.60 -13.53 -15.58
CA TYR A 48 2.93 -13.20 -16.97
C TYR A 48 4.34 -13.64 -17.35
N VAL A 49 5.31 -13.46 -16.44
CA VAL A 49 6.71 -13.86 -16.67
C VAL A 49 6.94 -15.32 -16.28
N ARG A 50 6.02 -15.91 -15.50
CA ARG A 50 6.10 -17.27 -14.93
C ARG A 50 7.37 -17.51 -14.11
N SER A 51 7.83 -16.47 -13.42
CA SER A 51 9.00 -16.49 -12.55
C SER A 51 8.77 -15.64 -11.31
N VAL A 52 9.62 -15.80 -10.30
CA VAL A 52 9.61 -14.94 -9.12
C VAL A 52 10.27 -13.62 -9.49
N VAL A 53 9.54 -12.52 -9.32
CA VAL A 53 9.97 -11.18 -9.66
C VAL A 53 9.76 -10.27 -8.45
N LEU A 54 10.57 -9.22 -8.36
CA LEU A 54 10.42 -8.20 -7.34
C LEU A 54 9.25 -7.25 -7.67
N TYR A 55 8.38 -7.06 -6.70
CA TYR A 55 7.27 -6.13 -6.71
C TYR A 55 7.59 -4.92 -5.84
N ARG A 56 7.27 -3.72 -6.36
CA ARG A 56 7.44 -2.45 -5.66
C ARG A 56 6.12 -1.79 -5.36
N GLU A 57 6.06 -1.08 -4.24
CA GLU A 57 4.92 -0.22 -3.93
C GLU A 57 4.84 0.96 -4.92
N ARG A 58 3.74 1.05 -5.67
CA ARG A 58 3.50 2.15 -6.61
C ARG A 58 2.72 3.30 -5.99
N LYS A 59 1.55 2.99 -5.39
CA LYS A 59 0.65 4.01 -4.84
C LYS A 59 -0.21 3.49 -3.69
N LYS A 60 -0.59 4.40 -2.80
CA LYS A 60 -1.66 4.18 -1.83
C LYS A 60 -3.02 4.13 -2.53
N VAL A 61 -3.84 3.13 -2.21
CA VAL A 61 -5.21 2.97 -2.71
C VAL A 61 -6.21 3.57 -1.73
N LYS A 62 -6.28 3.05 -0.50
CA LYS A 62 -7.19 3.55 0.54
C LYS A 62 -6.64 3.31 1.94
N SER A 63 -7.04 4.15 2.89
CA SER A 63 -6.83 3.88 4.32
C SER A 63 -7.94 2.96 4.83
N ILE A 64 -7.55 1.88 5.52
CA ILE A 64 -8.45 0.99 6.25
C ILE A 64 -8.23 1.21 7.73
#